data_AF-A0A847MB09-F1
#
_entry.id   AF-A0A847MB09-F1
#
_cell.length_a   1.000
_cell.length_b   1.000
_cell.length_c   1.000
_cell.angle_alpha   90.00
_cell.angle_beta   90.00
_cell.angle_gamma   90.00
#
_symmetry.space_group_name_H-M   'P 1'
#
loop_
_entity.id
_entity.type
_entity.pdbx_description
1 polymer ?
#
loop_
_entity_poly.entity_id
_entity_poly.type
_entity_poly.pdbx_seq_one_letter_code
_entity_poly.pdbx_strand_id
1 'polypeptide(L)'
;MLEGPDAWVMSGRLGADQSEAAGFWDLWAKLKGSVSSPESYHPLPCHLLDVASVAEALWDLAMPAGARRWLCELFGLTEEASARSWLTLFAGLHDIGKASPAFQGRSLQHRSALQAHGLVFPPHKPAHHGPISAWILQRLLAPPEAHEFGLDADTAQAVAMAVGGHHGTIPDAATVNGIGVQSAGQGLWRQAQQALLSMVARFAHLPQNETPQFRTCHPTIAVTLLAGFTSVADWIGSSEEHFPYAPDCRDAAEYAQIARKRARCALDDLGWGGWSADEEVQSFEELFPYIEQPRPMQGAVVELAGSLDAPGLVLLEAPTGEGKTEAAFYLVDHWNRLLGQRGAYIAMPTQATANAMFRRFRDYLTRAHPGTSINFHLLHGQAVLSQEYEQLRRIGRIYDPNQQADASDTDGAGAIAAREWFSYKKRGLLGPFAVGTIDQALLGALRSRHVFVRLLGLAGKTIVLDEVHAYDTYTSTLLDRLL
;
A
#
# COMPACT_ATOMS: atom_id res chain seq x y z
N MET A 1 17.26 -27.11 -9.24
CA MET A 1 16.48 -27.19 -10.50
C MET A 1 15.13 -26.58 -10.19
N LEU A 2 15.04 -25.27 -10.35
CA LEU A 2 13.81 -24.50 -10.14
C LEU A 2 13.00 -24.62 -11.42
N GLU A 3 11.84 -25.27 -11.34
CA GLU A 3 10.88 -25.29 -12.44
C GLU A 3 10.52 -23.84 -12.78
N GLY A 4 10.72 -23.48 -14.05
CA GLY A 4 10.50 -22.12 -14.53
C GLY A 4 9.02 -21.69 -14.52
N PRO A 5 8.73 -20.45 -14.94
CA PRO A 5 7.37 -19.88 -15.03
C PRO A 5 6.38 -20.67 -15.89
N ASP A 6 6.85 -21.70 -16.60
CA ASP A 6 6.07 -22.55 -17.49
C ASP A 6 5.25 -23.64 -16.76
N ALA A 7 5.45 -23.93 -15.48
CA ALA A 7 4.72 -25.00 -14.80
C ALA A 7 3.18 -24.77 -14.76
N TRP A 8 2.73 -23.51 -14.72
CA TRP A 8 1.29 -23.17 -14.75
C TRP A 8 0.69 -23.19 -16.15
N VAL A 9 1.47 -22.77 -17.15
CA VAL A 9 1.09 -22.85 -18.57
C VAL A 9 1.00 -24.31 -19.01
N MET A 10 1.96 -25.14 -18.59
CA MET A 10 2.02 -26.58 -18.88
C MET A 10 0.96 -27.39 -18.13
N SER A 11 0.45 -26.91 -16.99
CA SER A 11 -0.64 -27.55 -16.25
C SER A 11 -2.03 -27.34 -16.87
N GLY A 12 -2.15 -26.51 -17.90
CA GLY A 12 -3.43 -26.19 -18.57
C GLY A 12 -4.37 -25.28 -17.76
N ARG A 13 -3.89 -24.71 -16.65
CA ARG A 13 -4.67 -23.90 -15.69
C ARG A 13 -4.80 -22.44 -16.14
N LEU A 14 -3.67 -21.78 -16.42
CA LEU A 14 -3.68 -20.48 -17.10
C LEU A 14 -3.74 -20.72 -18.62
N GLY A 15 -4.95 -20.79 -19.21
CA GLY A 15 -5.13 -21.00 -20.66
C GLY A 15 -4.23 -20.08 -21.51
N ALA A 16 -3.81 -20.53 -22.71
CA ALA A 16 -2.83 -19.85 -23.60
C ALA A 16 -2.93 -18.32 -23.60
N ASP A 17 -1.81 -17.60 -23.78
CA ASP A 17 -1.76 -16.11 -23.76
C ASP A 17 -3.01 -15.44 -24.34
N GLN A 18 -3.91 -15.02 -23.44
CA GLN A 18 -5.22 -14.48 -23.78
C GLN A 18 -5.15 -12.96 -24.01
N SER A 19 -3.96 -12.41 -24.26
CA SER A 19 -3.82 -11.06 -24.81
C SER A 19 -4.58 -10.91 -26.15
N GLU A 20 -4.98 -12.01 -26.78
CA GLU A 20 -5.91 -12.09 -27.90
C GLU A 20 -7.41 -11.91 -27.55
N ALA A 21 -7.77 -11.76 -26.26
CA ALA A 21 -9.13 -11.47 -25.87
C ALA A 21 -9.64 -10.18 -26.54
N ALA A 22 -10.89 -10.19 -26.98
CA ALA A 22 -11.46 -9.11 -27.79
C ALA A 22 -11.34 -7.76 -27.06
N GLY A 23 -10.72 -6.77 -27.72
CA GLY A 23 -10.55 -5.41 -27.19
C GLY A 23 -9.63 -5.28 -25.98
N PHE A 24 -8.82 -6.30 -25.65
CA PHE A 24 -7.97 -6.34 -24.45
C PHE A 24 -7.10 -5.09 -24.27
N TRP A 25 -6.39 -4.69 -25.34
CA TRP A 25 -5.52 -3.52 -25.34
C TRP A 25 -6.26 -2.18 -25.50
N ASP A 26 -7.54 -2.20 -25.88
CA ASP A 26 -8.38 -1.00 -26.00
C ASP A 26 -9.11 -0.65 -24.70
N LEU A 27 -9.04 -1.53 -23.70
CA LEU A 27 -9.48 -1.21 -22.34
C LEU A 27 -8.57 -0.11 -21.77
N TRP A 28 -9.15 1.01 -21.33
CA TRP A 28 -8.38 2.09 -20.73
C TRP A 28 -8.46 2.06 -19.20
N ALA A 29 -7.36 2.41 -18.53
CA ALA A 29 -7.34 2.69 -17.09
C ALA A 29 -7.33 4.18 -16.79
N LYS A 30 -6.67 4.98 -17.65
CA LYS A 30 -6.54 6.44 -17.54
C LYS A 30 -6.69 7.11 -18.89
N LEU A 31 -7.22 8.33 -18.89
CA LEU A 31 -7.34 9.20 -20.05
C LEU A 31 -6.66 10.52 -19.77
N LYS A 32 -5.96 11.06 -20.77
CA LYS A 32 -5.46 12.43 -20.77
C LYS A 32 -6.44 13.31 -21.55
N GLY A 33 -6.77 14.47 -21.00
CA GLY A 33 -7.76 15.37 -21.59
C GLY A 33 -9.19 15.02 -21.16
N SER A 34 -10.17 15.47 -21.94
CA SER A 34 -11.58 15.23 -21.63
C SER A 34 -11.96 13.76 -21.87
N VAL A 35 -12.81 13.20 -21.00
CA VAL A 35 -13.41 11.86 -21.21
C VAL A 35 -14.16 11.79 -22.56
N SER A 36 -14.75 12.91 -23.01
CA SER A 36 -15.46 13.01 -24.29
C SER A 36 -14.54 13.11 -25.51
N SER A 37 -13.29 13.55 -25.32
CA SER A 37 -12.30 13.74 -26.39
C SER A 37 -10.90 13.51 -25.83
N PRO A 38 -10.54 12.25 -25.52
CA PRO A 38 -9.25 11.94 -24.91
C PRO A 38 -8.11 12.17 -25.91
N GLU A 39 -7.06 12.84 -25.47
CA GLU A 39 -5.85 13.09 -26.26
C GLU A 39 -4.94 11.86 -26.30
N SER A 40 -4.91 11.13 -25.20
CA SER A 40 -4.12 9.92 -25.01
C SER A 40 -4.75 9.08 -23.90
N TYR A 41 -4.34 7.81 -23.80
CA TYR A 41 -4.80 6.92 -22.75
C TYR A 41 -3.69 6.00 -22.29
N HIS A 42 -3.88 5.45 -21.11
CA HIS A 42 -3.06 4.39 -20.58
C HIS A 42 -3.88 3.09 -20.56
N PRO A 43 -3.46 2.03 -21.30
CA PRO A 43 -4.18 0.77 -21.33
C PRO A 43 -4.33 0.17 -19.93
N LEU A 44 -5.47 -0.44 -19.65
CA LEU A 44 -5.73 -1.14 -18.40
C LEU A 44 -4.73 -2.27 -18.14
N PRO A 45 -4.37 -3.13 -19.11
CA PRO A 45 -3.34 -4.14 -18.89
C PRO A 45 -2.01 -3.54 -18.39
N CYS A 46 -1.59 -2.40 -18.95
CA CYS A 46 -0.38 -1.70 -18.52
C CYS A 46 -0.48 -1.20 -17.08
N HIS A 47 -1.60 -0.55 -16.70
CA HIS A 47 -1.80 -0.06 -15.33
C HIS A 47 -1.77 -1.18 -14.29
N LEU A 48 -2.39 -2.32 -14.60
CA LEU A 48 -2.36 -3.49 -13.71
C LEU A 48 -0.92 -4.01 -13.53
N LEU A 49 -0.11 -4.04 -14.60
CA LEU A 49 1.30 -4.42 -14.55
C LEU A 49 2.17 -3.39 -13.82
N ASP A 50 1.86 -2.09 -13.93
CA ASP A 50 2.53 -1.03 -13.19
C ASP A 50 2.34 -1.21 -11.69
N VAL A 51 1.09 -1.38 -11.25
CA VAL A 51 0.78 -1.58 -9.83
C VAL A 51 1.31 -2.92 -9.31
N ALA A 52 1.27 -3.98 -10.11
CA ALA A 52 1.90 -5.26 -9.77
C ALA A 52 3.43 -5.11 -9.62
N SER A 53 4.08 -4.36 -10.52
CA SER A 53 5.52 -4.08 -10.46
C SER A 53 5.90 -3.25 -9.23
N VAL A 54 5.07 -2.28 -8.87
CA VAL A 54 5.23 -1.51 -7.63
C VAL A 54 5.05 -2.38 -6.41
N ALA A 55 4.07 -3.29 -6.41
CA ALA A 55 3.87 -4.22 -5.30
C ALA A 55 5.10 -5.13 -5.09
N GLU A 56 5.68 -5.67 -6.17
CA GLU A 56 6.96 -6.40 -6.10
C GLU A 56 8.08 -5.54 -5.52
N ALA A 57 8.23 -4.30 -6.03
CA ALA A 57 9.27 -3.40 -5.58
C ALA A 57 9.10 -2.98 -4.11
N LEU A 58 7.87 -2.75 -3.63
CA LEU A 58 7.59 -2.44 -2.23
C LEU A 58 7.97 -3.60 -1.31
N TRP A 59 7.64 -4.83 -1.70
CA TRP A 59 8.05 -6.03 -0.96
C TRP A 59 9.58 -6.18 -0.93
N ASP A 60 10.22 -6.04 -2.08
CA ASP A 60 11.65 -6.32 -2.24
C ASP A 60 12.54 -5.22 -1.63
N LEU A 61 12.12 -3.95 -1.69
CA LEU A 61 12.97 -2.80 -1.36
C LEU A 61 12.56 -2.04 -0.10
N ALA A 62 11.26 -2.04 0.26
CA ALA A 62 10.72 -1.17 1.30
C ALA A 62 10.15 -1.91 2.52
N MET A 63 9.91 -3.22 2.44
CA MET A 63 9.45 -4.04 3.56
C MET A 63 10.62 -4.73 4.26
N PRO A 64 10.82 -4.49 5.56
CA PRO A 64 11.80 -5.23 6.36
C PRO A 64 11.43 -6.71 6.52
N ALA A 65 12.42 -7.54 6.84
CA ALA A 65 12.25 -8.97 7.09
C ALA A 65 11.18 -9.27 8.15
N GLY A 66 11.13 -8.52 9.26
CA GLY A 66 10.10 -8.72 10.29
C GLY A 66 8.67 -8.52 9.77
N ALA A 67 8.46 -7.48 8.96
CA ALA A 67 7.16 -7.21 8.35
C ALA A 67 6.78 -8.29 7.32
N ARG A 68 7.74 -8.77 6.52
CA ARG A 68 7.53 -9.87 5.56
C ARG A 68 7.14 -11.17 6.26
N ARG A 69 7.85 -11.55 7.32
CA ARG A 69 7.52 -12.72 8.17
C ARG A 69 6.12 -12.62 8.75
N TRP A 70 5.79 -11.46 9.33
CA TRP A 70 4.46 -11.23 9.91
C TRP A 70 3.33 -11.31 8.87
N LEU A 71 3.54 -10.77 7.66
CA LEU A 71 2.58 -10.90 6.58
C LEU A 71 2.42 -12.35 6.09
N CYS A 72 3.51 -13.12 6.05
CA CYS A 72 3.44 -14.56 5.76
C CYS A 72 2.54 -15.27 6.76
N GLU A 73 2.78 -15.07 8.07
CA GLU A 73 1.97 -15.66 9.13
C GLU A 73 0.50 -15.26 9.04
N LEU A 74 0.22 -13.98 8.78
CA LEU A 74 -1.13 -13.44 8.65
C LEU A 74 -1.90 -14.08 7.48
N PHE A 75 -1.21 -14.34 6.38
CA PHE A 75 -1.77 -14.99 5.20
C PHE A 75 -1.71 -16.53 5.25
N GLY A 76 -1.21 -17.10 6.35
CA GLY A 76 -1.08 -18.56 6.48
C GLY A 76 -0.03 -19.16 5.55
N LEU A 77 0.93 -18.36 5.09
CA LEU A 77 2.03 -18.74 4.22
C LEU A 77 3.31 -18.98 5.03
N THR A 78 4.16 -19.85 4.54
CA THR A 78 5.45 -20.25 5.11
C THR A 78 6.62 -19.72 4.28
N GLU A 79 6.43 -19.47 2.98
CA GLU A 79 7.47 -18.92 2.11
C GLU A 79 7.24 -17.42 1.80
N GLU A 80 8.27 -16.59 1.99
CA GLU A 80 8.23 -15.17 1.62
C GLU A 80 7.99 -14.96 0.11
N ALA A 81 8.51 -15.86 -0.72
CA ALA A 81 8.28 -15.82 -2.17
C ALA A 81 6.80 -15.99 -2.50
N SER A 82 6.09 -16.88 -1.80
CA SER A 82 4.64 -17.05 -1.94
C SER A 82 3.90 -15.78 -1.55
N ALA A 83 4.22 -15.20 -0.40
CA ALA A 83 3.56 -13.97 0.08
C ALA A 83 3.76 -12.81 -0.87
N ARG A 84 4.99 -12.64 -1.39
CA ARG A 84 5.33 -11.68 -2.45
C ARG A 84 4.45 -11.86 -3.67
N SER A 85 4.40 -13.07 -4.24
CA SER A 85 3.62 -13.37 -5.44
C SER A 85 2.12 -13.12 -5.26
N TRP A 86 1.55 -13.53 -4.12
CA TRP A 86 0.13 -13.31 -3.83
C TRP A 86 -0.21 -11.84 -3.62
N LEU A 87 0.62 -11.08 -2.91
CA LEU A 87 0.44 -9.63 -2.76
C LEU A 87 0.54 -8.90 -4.10
N THR A 88 1.49 -9.29 -4.96
CA THR A 88 1.63 -8.76 -6.31
C THR A 88 0.37 -9.01 -7.14
N LEU A 89 -0.20 -10.22 -7.08
CA LEU A 89 -1.47 -10.53 -7.74
C LEU A 89 -2.60 -9.63 -7.23
N PHE A 90 -2.81 -9.61 -5.93
CA PHE A 90 -3.95 -8.91 -5.33
C PHE A 90 -3.90 -7.39 -5.61
N ALA A 91 -2.74 -6.76 -5.42
CA ALA A 91 -2.56 -5.34 -5.73
C ALA A 91 -2.68 -5.08 -7.24
N GLY A 92 -2.09 -5.95 -8.07
CA GLY A 92 -2.17 -5.85 -9.53
C GLY A 92 -3.59 -5.95 -10.09
N LEU A 93 -4.55 -6.51 -9.34
CA LEU A 93 -5.95 -6.65 -9.77
C LEU A 93 -6.91 -5.58 -9.23
N HIS A 94 -6.40 -4.57 -8.52
CA HIS A 94 -7.23 -3.54 -7.87
C HIS A 94 -8.23 -2.85 -8.82
N ASP A 95 -7.81 -2.61 -10.05
CA ASP A 95 -8.58 -1.92 -11.06
C ASP A 95 -9.25 -2.86 -12.07
N ILE A 96 -9.36 -4.17 -11.80
CA ILE A 96 -10.06 -5.10 -12.72
C ILE A 96 -11.52 -4.69 -12.99
N GLY A 97 -12.17 -3.98 -12.06
CA GLY A 97 -13.48 -3.38 -12.22
C GLY A 97 -13.57 -2.31 -13.31
N LYS A 98 -12.43 -1.78 -13.77
CA LYS A 98 -12.37 -0.93 -14.97
C LYS A 98 -12.61 -1.71 -16.25
N ALA A 99 -12.40 -3.03 -16.28
CA ALA A 99 -12.80 -3.90 -17.38
C ALA A 99 -14.29 -4.22 -17.33
N SER A 100 -15.13 -3.19 -17.35
CA SER A 100 -16.58 -3.31 -17.23
C SER A 100 -17.32 -2.31 -18.12
N PRO A 101 -18.58 -2.61 -18.53
CA PRO A 101 -19.42 -1.67 -19.26
C PRO A 101 -19.58 -0.33 -18.54
N ALA A 102 -19.70 -0.35 -17.22
CA ALA A 102 -19.96 0.83 -16.41
C ALA A 102 -18.79 1.82 -16.37
N PHE A 103 -17.56 1.32 -16.49
CA PHE A 103 -16.37 2.16 -16.51
C PHE A 103 -15.97 2.53 -17.94
N GLN A 104 -15.79 1.55 -18.82
CA GLN A 104 -15.32 1.80 -20.19
C GLN A 104 -16.31 2.66 -20.99
N GLY A 105 -17.62 2.58 -20.66
CA GLY A 105 -18.68 3.31 -21.34
C GLY A 105 -18.67 4.83 -21.11
N ARG A 106 -17.81 5.33 -20.20
CA ARG A 106 -17.66 6.76 -19.92
C ARG A 106 -17.07 7.52 -21.11
N SER A 107 -16.13 6.92 -21.85
CA SER A 107 -15.56 7.51 -23.07
C SER A 107 -16.27 6.97 -24.32
N LEU A 108 -16.91 7.84 -25.10
CA LEU A 108 -17.62 7.45 -26.32
C LEU A 108 -16.68 6.84 -27.37
N GLN A 109 -15.44 7.33 -27.47
CA GLN A 109 -14.44 6.82 -28.39
C GLN A 109 -14.04 5.38 -28.05
N HIS A 110 -13.64 5.12 -26.80
CA HIS A 110 -13.24 3.78 -26.36
C HIS A 110 -14.42 2.80 -26.33
N ARG A 111 -15.61 3.28 -25.95
CA ARG A 111 -16.84 2.50 -26.07
C ARG A 111 -17.05 2.01 -27.51
N SER A 112 -16.88 2.89 -28.50
CA SER A 112 -17.06 2.55 -29.91
C SER A 112 -16.02 1.52 -30.38
N ALA A 113 -14.75 1.67 -29.97
CA ALA A 113 -13.69 0.70 -30.25
C ALA A 113 -14.01 -0.69 -29.65
N LEU A 114 -14.39 -0.75 -28.37
CA LEU A 114 -14.76 -2.00 -27.71
C LEU A 114 -16.03 -2.64 -28.30
N GLN A 115 -16.99 -1.83 -28.76
CA GLN A 115 -18.17 -2.34 -29.49
C GLN A 115 -17.79 -2.96 -30.84
N ALA A 116 -16.77 -2.44 -31.53
CA ALA A 116 -16.25 -3.05 -32.76
C ALA A 116 -15.64 -4.44 -32.51
N HIS A 117 -15.14 -4.68 -31.29
CA HIS A 117 -14.72 -5.99 -30.79
C HIS A 117 -15.86 -6.87 -30.25
N GLY A 118 -17.12 -6.41 -30.34
CA GLY A 118 -18.31 -7.15 -29.91
C GLY A 118 -18.68 -6.99 -28.43
N LEU A 119 -17.97 -6.15 -27.66
CA LEU A 119 -18.32 -5.91 -26.26
C LEU A 119 -19.62 -5.11 -26.16
N VAL A 120 -20.57 -5.64 -25.38
CA VAL A 120 -21.91 -5.06 -25.23
C VAL A 120 -21.96 -4.11 -24.04
N PHE A 121 -22.60 -2.95 -24.22
CA PHE A 121 -22.81 -1.94 -23.18
C PHE A 121 -24.29 -1.82 -22.83
N PRO A 122 -24.82 -2.69 -21.96
CA PRO A 122 -26.22 -2.60 -21.55
C PRO A 122 -26.47 -1.34 -20.70
N PRO A 123 -27.72 -0.87 -20.62
CA PRO A 123 -28.12 0.10 -19.61
C PRO A 123 -27.77 -0.44 -18.22
N HIS A 124 -27.13 0.37 -17.39
CA HIS A 124 -26.63 -0.03 -16.08
C HIS A 124 -26.78 1.14 -15.11
N LYS A 125 -26.73 0.82 -13.81
CA LYS A 125 -26.63 1.86 -12.78
C LYS A 125 -25.17 2.34 -12.70
N PRO A 126 -24.93 3.65 -12.54
CA PRO A 126 -23.61 4.15 -12.22
C PRO A 126 -23.06 3.45 -10.98
N ALA A 127 -21.84 2.96 -11.08
CA ALA A 127 -21.13 2.33 -9.98
C ALA A 127 -19.65 2.69 -10.08
N HIS A 128 -19.02 2.86 -8.91
CA HIS A 128 -17.57 3.03 -8.83
C HIS A 128 -16.89 1.72 -9.19
N HIS A 129 -15.72 1.79 -9.82
CA HIS A 129 -15.02 0.59 -10.26
C HIS A 129 -14.47 -0.24 -9.09
N GLY A 130 -14.18 0.35 -7.92
CA GLY A 130 -13.75 -0.40 -6.72
C GLY A 130 -14.74 -1.49 -6.28
N PRO A 131 -16.03 -1.17 -6.02
CA PRO A 131 -17.06 -2.18 -5.78
C PRO A 131 -17.26 -3.18 -6.94
N ILE A 132 -17.07 -2.74 -8.19
CA ILE A 132 -17.10 -3.65 -9.35
C ILE A 132 -15.91 -4.62 -9.30
N SER A 133 -14.70 -4.15 -8.96
CA SER A 133 -13.52 -5.00 -8.75
C SER A 133 -13.81 -6.04 -7.68
N ALA A 134 -14.35 -5.64 -6.52
CA ALA A 134 -14.75 -6.59 -5.48
C ALA A 134 -15.77 -7.63 -6.00
N TRP A 135 -16.78 -7.19 -6.76
CA TRP A 135 -17.79 -8.07 -7.32
C TRP A 135 -17.23 -9.09 -8.32
N ILE A 136 -16.27 -8.67 -9.15
CA ILE A 136 -15.59 -9.51 -10.13
C ILE A 136 -14.66 -10.49 -9.40
N LEU A 137 -13.81 -9.99 -8.49
CA LEU A 137 -12.80 -10.81 -7.80
C LEU A 137 -13.41 -11.88 -6.91
N GLN A 138 -14.50 -11.60 -6.19
CA GLN A 138 -15.18 -12.64 -5.39
C GLN A 138 -15.73 -13.80 -6.26
N ARG A 139 -15.88 -13.62 -7.57
CA ARG A 139 -16.31 -14.66 -8.53
C ARG A 139 -15.14 -15.26 -9.30
N LEU A 140 -14.10 -14.47 -9.56
CA LEU A 140 -12.93 -14.93 -10.30
C LEU A 140 -11.86 -15.57 -9.42
N LEU A 141 -11.90 -15.39 -8.10
CA LEU A 141 -10.94 -16.00 -7.16
C LEU A 141 -11.57 -17.10 -6.30
N ALA A 142 -12.90 -17.18 -6.22
CA ALA A 142 -13.59 -18.17 -5.41
C ALA A 142 -13.84 -19.50 -6.17
N PRO A 143 -13.95 -20.64 -5.47
CA PRO A 143 -14.42 -21.89 -6.05
C PRO A 143 -15.89 -21.78 -6.51
N PRO A 144 -16.30 -22.48 -7.60
CA PRO A 144 -15.52 -23.43 -8.41
C PRO A 144 -14.73 -22.79 -9.56
N GLU A 145 -14.98 -21.51 -9.84
CA GLU A 145 -14.51 -20.81 -11.04
C GLU A 145 -12.98 -20.65 -11.06
N ALA A 146 -12.38 -20.50 -9.88
CA ALA A 146 -10.94 -20.36 -9.69
C ALA A 146 -10.34 -21.48 -8.82
N HIS A 147 -10.86 -22.70 -8.93
CA HIS A 147 -10.35 -23.87 -8.19
C HIS A 147 -8.82 -24.06 -8.33
N GLU A 148 -8.23 -23.59 -9.43
CA GLU A 148 -6.78 -23.61 -9.69
C GLU A 148 -5.94 -22.69 -8.78
N PHE A 149 -6.52 -21.60 -8.29
CA PHE A 149 -5.87 -20.68 -7.34
C PHE A 149 -5.91 -21.21 -5.90
N GLY A 150 -6.75 -22.21 -5.62
CA GLY A 150 -6.83 -22.89 -4.32
C GLY A 150 -7.16 -21.99 -3.13
N LEU A 151 -7.75 -20.81 -3.37
CA LEU A 151 -8.30 -19.94 -2.32
C LEU A 151 -9.65 -20.47 -1.85
N ASP A 152 -9.88 -20.45 -0.54
CA ASP A 152 -11.21 -20.67 0.01
C ASP A 152 -12.12 -19.45 -0.24
N ALA A 153 -13.44 -19.63 -0.10
CA ALA A 153 -14.41 -18.59 -0.40
C ALA A 153 -14.29 -17.37 0.53
N ASP A 154 -13.92 -17.56 1.79
CA ASP A 154 -13.82 -16.49 2.77
C ASP A 154 -12.58 -15.63 2.50
N THR A 155 -11.45 -16.26 2.19
CA THR A 155 -10.21 -15.59 1.78
C THR A 155 -10.41 -14.84 0.46
N ALA A 156 -11.04 -15.47 -0.54
CA ALA A 156 -11.35 -14.80 -1.82
C ALA A 156 -12.25 -13.57 -1.62
N GLN A 157 -13.27 -13.68 -0.75
CA GLN A 157 -14.13 -12.55 -0.41
C GLN A 157 -13.37 -11.45 0.32
N ALA A 158 -12.54 -11.80 1.30
CA ALA A 158 -11.72 -10.85 2.06
C ALA A 158 -10.76 -10.07 1.15
N VAL A 159 -10.05 -10.77 0.26
CA VAL A 159 -9.20 -10.16 -0.78
C VAL A 159 -10.01 -9.21 -1.65
N ALA A 160 -11.15 -9.67 -2.18
CA ALA A 160 -11.99 -8.87 -3.06
C ALA A 160 -12.47 -7.57 -2.39
N MET A 161 -12.88 -7.63 -1.12
CA MET A 161 -13.28 -6.45 -0.35
C MET A 161 -12.12 -5.51 -0.07
N ALA A 162 -10.96 -6.04 0.34
CA ALA A 162 -9.75 -5.26 0.61
C ALA A 162 -9.31 -4.47 -0.64
N VAL A 163 -9.17 -5.20 -1.74
CA VAL A 163 -8.71 -4.69 -3.03
C VAL A 163 -9.75 -3.73 -3.63
N GLY A 164 -11.04 -4.01 -3.52
CA GLY A 164 -12.11 -3.09 -3.95
C GLY A 164 -12.22 -1.80 -3.13
N GLY A 165 -11.60 -1.76 -1.94
CA GLY A 165 -11.58 -0.61 -1.04
C GLY A 165 -10.49 0.43 -1.31
N HIS A 166 -9.63 0.22 -2.30
CA HIS A 166 -8.40 1.00 -2.50
C HIS A 166 -8.58 2.52 -2.73
N HIS A 167 -9.79 2.99 -3.04
CA HIS A 167 -10.14 4.43 -3.12
C HIS A 167 -10.53 5.07 -1.78
N GLY A 168 -10.37 4.34 -0.68
CA GLY A 168 -10.40 4.89 0.68
C GLY A 168 -11.50 4.34 1.58
N THR A 169 -12.43 3.56 1.05
CA THR A 169 -13.49 2.91 1.84
C THR A 169 -13.65 1.49 1.35
N ILE A 170 -13.46 0.52 2.25
CA ILE A 170 -13.77 -0.89 1.97
C ILE A 170 -15.29 -1.00 1.77
N PRO A 171 -15.77 -1.51 0.62
CA PRO A 171 -17.20 -1.64 0.36
C PRO A 171 -17.83 -2.66 1.30
N ASP A 172 -19.07 -2.41 1.71
CA ASP A 172 -19.83 -3.41 2.45
C ASP A 172 -20.44 -4.47 1.49
N ALA A 173 -20.86 -5.59 2.05
CA ALA A 173 -21.44 -6.69 1.29
C ALA A 173 -22.70 -6.26 0.51
N ALA A 174 -23.50 -5.35 1.06
CA ALA A 174 -24.71 -4.85 0.40
C ALA A 174 -24.38 -4.06 -0.88
N THR A 175 -23.36 -3.20 -0.82
CA THR A 175 -22.85 -2.42 -1.95
C THR A 175 -22.36 -3.33 -3.05
N VAL A 176 -21.52 -4.32 -2.70
CA VAL A 176 -20.99 -5.29 -3.68
C VAL A 176 -22.12 -6.14 -4.26
N ASN A 177 -23.03 -6.68 -3.45
CA ASN A 177 -24.15 -7.50 -3.92
C ASN A 177 -25.17 -6.71 -4.77
N GLY A 178 -25.22 -5.38 -4.60
CA GLY A 178 -26.00 -4.48 -5.44
C GLY A 178 -25.44 -4.30 -6.86
N ILE A 179 -24.18 -4.69 -7.10
CA ILE A 179 -23.59 -4.69 -8.44
C ILE A 179 -24.21 -5.80 -9.27
N GLY A 180 -24.84 -5.40 -10.38
CA GLY A 180 -25.43 -6.31 -11.34
C GLY A 180 -24.47 -6.66 -12.48
N VAL A 181 -24.78 -7.76 -13.14
CA VAL A 181 -24.06 -8.24 -14.34
C VAL A 181 -24.06 -7.20 -15.47
N GLN A 182 -25.04 -6.30 -15.51
CA GLN A 182 -25.09 -5.18 -16.45
C GLN A 182 -23.98 -4.15 -16.21
N SER A 183 -23.66 -3.87 -14.95
CA SER A 183 -22.59 -2.93 -14.58
C SER A 183 -21.21 -3.59 -14.69
N ALA A 184 -21.08 -4.85 -14.25
CA ALA A 184 -19.81 -5.57 -14.24
C ALA A 184 -19.44 -6.22 -15.58
N GLY A 185 -20.42 -6.54 -16.42
CA GLY A 185 -20.23 -7.22 -17.70
C GLY A 185 -20.38 -8.74 -17.62
N GLN A 186 -20.65 -9.35 -18.78
CA GLN A 186 -20.72 -10.81 -19.00
C GLN A 186 -20.21 -11.15 -20.41
N GLY A 187 -20.10 -12.45 -20.72
CA GLY A 187 -19.65 -12.91 -22.05
C GLY A 187 -18.22 -12.46 -22.33
N LEU A 188 -18.03 -11.69 -23.40
CA LEU A 188 -16.71 -11.16 -23.77
C LEU A 188 -16.06 -10.30 -22.67
N TRP A 189 -16.87 -9.59 -21.85
CA TRP A 189 -16.34 -8.88 -20.68
C TRP A 189 -15.73 -9.82 -19.66
N ARG A 190 -16.39 -10.95 -19.39
CA ARG A 190 -15.88 -11.96 -18.45
C ARG A 190 -14.59 -12.60 -18.98
N GLN A 191 -14.52 -12.85 -20.29
CA GLN A 191 -13.30 -13.35 -20.94
C GLN A 191 -12.15 -12.34 -20.82
N ALA A 192 -12.40 -11.06 -21.07
CA ALA A 192 -11.39 -10.01 -20.90
C ALA A 192 -10.92 -9.90 -19.42
N GLN A 193 -11.83 -10.01 -18.46
CA GLN A 193 -11.49 -10.03 -17.03
C GLN A 193 -10.64 -11.25 -16.65
N GLN A 194 -10.96 -12.44 -17.18
CA GLN A 194 -10.17 -13.65 -16.99
C GLN A 194 -8.78 -13.56 -17.64
N ALA A 195 -8.68 -12.92 -18.81
CA ALA A 195 -7.42 -12.65 -19.47
C ALA A 195 -6.53 -11.71 -18.64
N LEU A 196 -7.10 -10.64 -18.07
CA LEU A 196 -6.40 -9.71 -17.18
C LEU A 196 -5.91 -10.42 -15.91
N LEU A 197 -6.77 -11.23 -15.28
CA LEU A 197 -6.40 -12.07 -14.13
C LEU A 197 -5.22 -12.99 -14.49
N SER A 198 -5.32 -13.69 -15.62
CA SER A 198 -4.28 -14.62 -16.07
C SER A 198 -2.96 -13.91 -16.35
N MET A 199 -2.99 -12.74 -16.97
CA MET A 199 -1.82 -11.91 -17.23
C MET A 199 -1.11 -11.53 -15.93
N VAL A 200 -1.84 -11.00 -14.94
CA VAL A 200 -1.26 -10.60 -13.65
C VAL A 200 -0.77 -11.82 -12.86
N ALA A 201 -1.49 -12.94 -12.90
CA ALA A 201 -1.07 -14.20 -12.26
C ALA A 201 0.25 -14.75 -12.83
N ARG A 202 0.43 -14.70 -14.16
CA ARG A 202 1.70 -15.07 -14.80
C ARG A 202 2.82 -14.13 -14.41
N PHE A 203 2.54 -12.82 -14.41
CA PHE A 203 3.50 -11.80 -14.00
C PHE A 203 3.97 -12.01 -12.55
N ALA A 204 3.04 -12.35 -11.65
CA ALA A 204 3.29 -12.55 -10.23
C ALA A 204 4.04 -13.86 -9.90
N HIS A 205 4.17 -14.79 -10.86
CA HIS A 205 4.82 -16.09 -10.66
C HIS A 205 4.25 -16.88 -9.46
N LEU A 206 2.92 -17.04 -9.40
CA LEU A 206 2.25 -17.69 -8.27
C LEU A 206 2.84 -19.09 -7.97
N PRO A 207 2.98 -19.49 -6.70
CA PRO A 207 3.44 -20.83 -6.32
C PRO A 207 2.31 -21.86 -6.38
N GLN A 208 2.57 -23.08 -6.88
CA GLN A 208 1.54 -24.12 -7.02
C GLN A 208 1.16 -24.80 -5.70
N ASN A 209 2.05 -24.74 -4.71
CA ASN A 209 1.96 -25.59 -3.51
C ASN A 209 1.52 -24.82 -2.27
N GLU A 210 1.30 -23.51 -2.37
CA GLU A 210 1.00 -22.68 -1.22
C GLU A 210 0.00 -21.57 -1.57
N THR A 211 -1.14 -21.59 -0.90
CA THR A 211 -2.23 -20.65 -1.12
C THR A 211 -2.57 -19.92 0.18
N PRO A 212 -2.87 -18.61 0.11
CA PRO A 212 -3.25 -17.85 1.28
C PRO A 212 -4.48 -18.45 1.93
N GLN A 213 -4.39 -18.60 3.25
CA GLN A 213 -5.51 -18.86 4.12
C GLN A 213 -5.45 -17.77 5.16
N PHE A 214 -6.27 -16.73 5.00
CA PHE A 214 -6.30 -15.66 5.98
C PHE A 214 -6.71 -16.29 7.31
N ARG A 215 -5.74 -16.42 8.23
CA ARG A 215 -5.93 -17.23 9.43
C ARG A 215 -7.15 -16.69 10.18
N THR A 216 -7.96 -17.62 10.69
CA THR A 216 -9.22 -17.35 11.38
C THR A 216 -9.10 -16.40 12.58
N CYS A 217 -7.87 -16.13 13.07
CA CYS A 217 -7.66 -15.22 14.17
C CYS A 217 -7.98 -13.75 13.82
N HIS A 218 -7.67 -13.22 12.63
CA HIS A 218 -7.92 -11.79 12.34
C HIS A 218 -8.08 -11.43 10.84
N PRO A 219 -9.14 -11.89 10.13
CA PRO A 219 -9.38 -11.52 8.74
C PRO A 219 -9.47 -10.00 8.51
N THR A 220 -9.94 -9.24 9.50
CA THR A 220 -10.00 -7.77 9.43
C THR A 220 -8.63 -7.12 9.33
N ILE A 221 -7.60 -7.67 9.99
CA ILE A 221 -6.23 -7.15 9.91
C ILE A 221 -5.67 -7.37 8.50
N ALA A 222 -5.81 -8.60 7.98
CA ALA A 222 -5.41 -8.94 6.61
C ALA A 222 -6.06 -8.02 5.57
N VAL A 223 -7.38 -7.84 5.67
CA VAL A 223 -8.16 -6.95 4.78
C VAL A 223 -7.66 -5.51 4.87
N THR A 224 -7.44 -5.01 6.09
CA THR A 224 -7.00 -3.63 6.33
C THR A 224 -5.61 -3.39 5.71
N LEU A 225 -4.64 -4.26 6.01
CA LEU A 225 -3.28 -4.11 5.50
C LEU A 225 -3.22 -4.28 3.99
N LEU A 226 -3.95 -5.25 3.43
CA LEU A 226 -4.01 -5.47 2.00
C LEU A 226 -4.64 -4.26 1.27
N ALA A 227 -5.71 -3.69 1.81
CA ALA A 227 -6.30 -2.46 1.28
C ALA A 227 -5.28 -1.31 1.31
N GLY A 228 -4.56 -1.15 2.41
CA GLY A 228 -3.51 -0.13 2.52
C GLY A 228 -2.37 -0.32 1.56
N PHE A 229 -1.90 -1.55 1.43
CA PHE A 229 -0.79 -1.90 0.55
C PHE A 229 -1.18 -1.66 -0.91
N THR A 230 -2.38 -2.09 -1.28
CA THR A 230 -2.95 -1.90 -2.62
C THR A 230 -3.09 -0.43 -2.97
N SER A 231 -3.61 0.41 -2.06
CA SER A 231 -3.72 1.86 -2.29
C SER A 231 -2.36 2.53 -2.48
N VAL A 232 -1.35 2.16 -1.68
CA VAL A 232 0.00 2.72 -1.82
C VAL A 232 0.62 2.29 -3.15
N ALA A 233 0.45 1.03 -3.54
CA ALA A 233 0.93 0.53 -4.81
C ALA A 233 0.25 1.24 -6.00
N ASP A 234 -1.07 1.42 -5.96
CA ASP A 234 -1.82 2.15 -6.99
C ASP A 234 -1.39 3.61 -7.08
N TRP A 235 -1.16 4.30 -5.97
CA TRP A 235 -0.70 5.69 -6.02
C TRP A 235 0.65 5.86 -6.69
N ILE A 236 1.62 4.99 -6.37
CA ILE A 236 2.95 5.03 -7.00
C ILE A 236 2.85 4.63 -8.47
N GLY A 237 2.15 3.52 -8.77
CA GLY A 237 1.85 3.10 -10.14
C GLY A 237 1.05 4.14 -10.92
N SER A 238 0.41 5.07 -10.20
CA SER A 238 -0.34 6.15 -10.79
C SER A 238 0.42 7.43 -11.10
N SER A 239 1.69 7.50 -10.74
CA SER A 239 2.54 8.66 -11.02
C SER A 239 2.90 8.75 -12.51
N GLU A 240 2.33 9.69 -13.24
CA GLU A 240 2.63 9.91 -14.68
C GLU A 240 4.11 10.22 -14.96
N GLU A 241 4.81 10.80 -13.98
CA GLU A 241 6.26 11.05 -14.04
C GLU A 241 7.07 9.74 -14.18
N HIS A 242 6.68 8.70 -13.45
CA HIS A 242 7.37 7.42 -13.43
C HIS A 242 6.75 6.42 -14.41
N PHE A 243 5.43 6.51 -14.61
CA PHE A 243 4.62 5.63 -15.44
C PHE A 243 3.89 6.46 -16.52
N PRO A 244 4.62 6.91 -17.55
CA PRO A 244 4.01 7.62 -18.67
C PRO A 244 3.05 6.72 -19.44
N TYR A 245 2.03 7.34 -20.04
CA TYR A 245 0.99 6.64 -20.79
C TYR A 245 1.58 5.86 -21.97
N ALA A 246 0.97 4.73 -22.29
CA ALA A 246 1.52 3.74 -23.23
C ALA A 246 0.44 3.28 -24.22
N PRO A 247 -0.18 4.19 -24.98
CA PRO A 247 -1.34 3.89 -25.83
C PRO A 247 -1.03 2.85 -26.93
N ASP A 248 0.24 2.75 -27.34
CA ASP A 248 0.69 1.85 -28.41
C ASP A 248 1.19 0.49 -27.88
N CYS A 249 1.15 0.24 -26.57
CA CYS A 249 1.59 -1.03 -26.00
C CYS A 249 0.68 -2.18 -26.43
N ARG A 250 1.28 -3.25 -26.97
CA ARG A 250 0.56 -4.47 -27.41
C ARG A 250 1.21 -5.77 -26.92
N ASP A 251 2.26 -5.68 -26.11
CA ASP A 251 2.99 -6.82 -25.55
C ASP A 251 3.10 -6.68 -24.03
N ALA A 252 2.45 -7.59 -23.31
CA ALA A 252 2.43 -7.59 -21.85
C ALA A 252 3.78 -7.99 -21.23
N ALA A 253 4.52 -8.90 -21.87
CA ALA A 253 5.79 -9.39 -21.37
C ALA A 253 6.89 -8.33 -21.52
N GLU A 254 6.93 -7.62 -22.66
CA GLU A 254 7.81 -6.48 -22.85
C GLU A 254 7.48 -5.36 -21.85
N TYR A 255 6.19 -5.00 -21.75
CA TYR A 255 5.77 -3.92 -20.85
C TYR A 255 6.07 -4.23 -19.38
N ALA A 256 5.87 -5.47 -18.94
CA ALA A 256 6.19 -5.92 -17.58
C ALA A 256 7.66 -5.65 -17.21
N GLN A 257 8.61 -5.83 -18.14
CA GLN A 257 10.02 -5.52 -17.87
C GLN A 257 10.26 -4.02 -17.71
N ILE A 258 9.55 -3.19 -18.47
CA ILE A 258 9.61 -1.73 -18.38
C ILE A 258 9.00 -1.26 -17.04
N ALA A 259 7.82 -1.76 -16.70
CA ALA A 259 7.10 -1.45 -15.47
C ALA A 259 7.93 -1.78 -14.21
N ARG A 260 8.60 -2.94 -14.18
CA ARG A 260 9.53 -3.31 -13.07
C ARG A 260 10.67 -2.32 -12.88
N LYS A 261 11.29 -1.86 -13.98
CA LYS A 261 12.37 -0.86 -13.90
C LYS A 261 11.84 0.47 -13.37
N ARG A 262 10.69 0.92 -13.88
CA ARG A 262 10.03 2.16 -13.44
C ARG A 262 9.63 2.12 -11.98
N ALA A 263 9.08 1.01 -11.50
CA ALA A 263 8.71 0.82 -10.11
C ALA A 263 9.91 0.97 -9.16
N ARG A 264 11.06 0.36 -9.50
CA ARG A 264 12.29 0.52 -8.72
C ARG A 264 12.76 1.98 -8.69
N CYS A 265 12.83 2.64 -9.85
CA CYS A 265 13.19 4.05 -9.92
C CYS A 265 12.24 4.93 -9.10
N ALA A 266 10.93 4.67 -9.14
CA ALA A 266 9.96 5.41 -8.34
C ALA A 266 10.20 5.24 -6.83
N LEU A 267 10.53 4.02 -6.38
CA LEU A 267 10.85 3.78 -4.96
C LEU A 267 12.19 4.41 -4.54
N ASP A 268 13.17 4.42 -5.43
CA ASP A 268 14.46 5.09 -5.22
C ASP A 268 14.28 6.61 -5.11
N ASP A 269 13.47 7.23 -5.98
CA ASP A 269 13.14 8.66 -5.95
C ASP A 269 12.31 9.05 -4.72
N LEU A 270 11.47 8.13 -4.24
CA LEU A 270 10.78 8.26 -2.94
C LEU A 270 11.70 8.02 -1.75
N GLY A 271 12.91 7.47 -1.98
CA GLY A 271 13.88 6.96 -1.01
C GLY A 271 13.25 6.00 0.02
N TRP A 272 12.29 5.20 -0.42
CA TRP A 272 11.68 4.15 0.40
C TRP A 272 12.46 2.84 0.34
N GLY A 273 13.43 2.73 -0.58
CA GLY A 273 14.38 1.64 -0.64
C GLY A 273 15.58 1.85 0.30
N GLY A 274 16.21 0.74 0.71
CA GLY A 274 17.61 0.74 1.17
C GLY A 274 17.86 0.91 2.67
N TRP A 275 16.82 1.02 3.50
CA TRP A 275 16.98 0.92 4.95
C TRP A 275 16.56 -0.46 5.48
N SER A 276 17.50 -1.17 6.07
CA SER A 276 17.30 -2.30 6.96
C SER A 276 18.18 -2.09 8.18
N ALA A 277 17.69 -2.45 9.37
CA ALA A 277 18.55 -2.49 10.55
C ALA A 277 19.56 -3.64 10.41
N ASP A 278 20.81 -3.45 10.83
CA ASP A 278 21.76 -4.57 10.91
C ASP A 278 21.34 -5.53 12.02
N GLU A 279 21.64 -6.82 11.87
CA GLU A 279 21.22 -7.84 12.84
C GLU A 279 21.97 -7.75 14.18
N GLU A 280 23.14 -7.10 14.20
CA GLU A 280 23.94 -6.93 15.43
C GLU A 280 23.38 -5.82 16.33
N VAL A 281 22.90 -6.22 17.50
CA VAL A 281 22.42 -5.30 18.56
C VAL A 281 23.57 -4.44 19.08
N GLN A 282 23.39 -3.13 19.07
CA GLN A 282 24.37 -2.18 19.62
C GLN A 282 24.21 -2.02 21.13
N SER A 283 25.32 -1.78 21.83
CA SER A 283 25.29 -1.45 23.26
C SER A 283 24.70 -0.05 23.49
N PHE A 284 24.22 0.20 24.71
CA PHE A 284 23.69 1.52 25.06
C PHE A 284 24.77 2.62 24.95
N GLU A 285 25.99 2.30 25.36
CA GLU A 285 27.15 3.20 25.30
C GLU A 285 27.57 3.52 23.86
N GLU A 286 27.46 2.55 22.95
CA GLU A 286 27.74 2.75 21.52
C GLU A 286 26.73 3.70 20.87
N LEU A 287 25.45 3.56 21.20
CA LEU A 287 24.37 4.42 20.69
C LEU A 287 24.40 5.83 21.30
N PHE A 288 24.82 5.95 22.55
CA PHE A 288 24.83 7.19 23.32
C PHE A 288 26.19 7.48 23.97
N PRO A 289 27.26 7.72 23.18
CA PRO A 289 28.63 7.89 23.69
C PRO A 289 28.83 9.15 24.54
N TYR A 290 27.85 10.04 24.58
CA TYR A 290 27.82 11.23 25.44
C TYR A 290 27.30 10.94 26.86
N ILE A 291 26.86 9.71 27.13
CA ILE A 291 26.43 9.25 28.46
C ILE A 291 27.56 8.39 29.03
N GLU A 292 28.33 8.95 29.98
CA GLU A 292 29.47 8.24 30.60
C GLU A 292 29.03 7.04 31.45
N GLN A 293 27.90 7.16 32.14
CA GLN A 293 27.30 6.08 32.92
C GLN A 293 25.78 6.08 32.73
N PRO A 294 25.18 4.98 32.27
CA PRO A 294 23.73 4.85 32.18
C PRO A 294 23.09 5.07 33.56
N ARG A 295 22.00 5.84 33.57
CA ARG A 295 21.23 6.06 34.79
C ARG A 295 20.52 4.76 35.22
N PRO A 296 20.11 4.62 36.49
CA PRO A 296 19.46 3.39 36.97
C PRO A 296 18.27 2.93 36.11
N MET A 297 17.42 3.87 35.67
CA MET A 297 16.29 3.56 34.77
C MET A 297 16.76 3.08 33.39
N GLN A 298 17.80 3.69 32.82
CA GLN A 298 18.37 3.27 31.54
C GLN A 298 18.99 1.88 31.64
N GLY A 299 19.70 1.59 32.73
CA GLY A 299 20.24 0.25 33.03
C GLY A 299 19.15 -0.81 33.13
N ALA A 300 18.04 -0.51 33.82
CA ALA A 300 16.88 -1.40 33.89
C ALA A 300 16.23 -1.64 32.51
N VAL A 301 16.19 -0.62 31.64
CA VAL A 301 15.71 -0.80 30.25
C VAL A 301 16.65 -1.67 29.43
N VAL A 302 17.97 -1.53 29.59
CA VAL A 302 18.96 -2.38 28.91
C VAL A 302 18.81 -3.85 29.34
N GLU A 303 18.65 -4.10 30.63
CA GLU A 303 18.40 -5.44 31.15
C GLU A 303 17.06 -6.01 30.63
N LEU A 304 15.99 -5.21 30.68
CA LEU A 304 14.68 -5.60 30.17
C LEU A 304 14.73 -5.94 28.68
N ALA A 305 15.38 -5.12 27.86
CA ALA A 305 15.47 -5.32 26.41
C ALA A 305 16.04 -6.71 26.06
N GLY A 306 17.06 -7.17 26.79
CA GLY A 306 17.63 -8.51 26.61
C GLY A 306 16.67 -9.67 26.87
N SER A 307 15.52 -9.42 27.49
CA SER A 307 14.45 -10.40 27.73
C SER A 307 13.23 -10.25 26.80
N LEU A 308 13.19 -9.21 25.95
CA LEU A 308 12.07 -8.92 25.06
C LEU A 308 12.28 -9.53 23.66
N ASP A 309 11.94 -10.82 23.52
CA ASP A 309 12.06 -11.59 22.27
C ASP A 309 10.83 -11.51 21.34
N ALA A 310 9.81 -10.76 21.75
CA ALA A 310 8.57 -10.57 21.00
C ALA A 310 8.04 -9.12 21.10
N PRO A 311 7.13 -8.69 20.21
CA PRO A 311 6.46 -7.40 20.33
C PRO A 311 5.74 -7.26 21.68
N GLY A 312 5.87 -6.11 22.33
CA GLY A 312 5.26 -5.86 23.63
C GLY A 312 4.99 -4.38 23.90
N LEU A 313 4.22 -4.12 24.96
CA LEU A 313 3.98 -2.77 25.47
C LEU A 313 4.90 -2.51 26.66
N VAL A 314 5.80 -1.53 26.55
CA VAL A 314 6.68 -1.10 27.64
C VAL A 314 6.22 0.24 28.18
N LEU A 315 5.91 0.29 29.47
CA LEU A 315 5.55 1.52 30.18
C LEU A 315 6.75 2.03 30.97
N LEU A 316 7.26 3.21 30.62
CA LEU A 316 8.41 3.84 31.26
C LEU A 316 7.98 5.03 32.14
N GLU A 317 7.92 4.81 33.45
CA GLU A 317 7.59 5.85 34.43
C GLU A 317 8.86 6.33 35.15
N ALA A 318 9.29 7.55 34.85
CA ALA A 318 10.42 8.20 35.53
C ALA A 318 10.26 9.73 35.54
N PRO A 319 10.85 10.44 36.53
CA PRO A 319 10.88 11.90 36.55
C PRO A 319 11.43 12.53 35.26
N THR A 320 11.08 13.79 35.02
CA THR A 320 11.63 14.56 33.90
C THR A 320 13.14 14.69 34.05
N GLY A 321 13.86 14.56 32.93
CA GLY A 321 15.32 14.66 32.92
C GLY A 321 16.06 13.36 33.22
N GLU A 322 15.37 12.24 33.54
CA GLU A 322 15.97 10.91 33.78
C GLU A 322 16.44 10.16 32.52
N GLY A 323 16.38 10.79 31.34
CA GLY A 323 16.86 10.17 30.09
C GLY A 323 15.90 9.12 29.52
N LYS A 324 14.58 9.30 29.72
CA LYS A 324 13.52 8.43 29.15
C LYS A 324 13.62 8.30 27.63
N THR A 325 13.98 9.38 26.95
CA THR A 325 14.08 9.41 25.49
C THR A 325 15.18 8.47 24.99
N GLU A 326 16.38 8.49 25.58
CA GLU A 326 17.46 7.56 25.20
C GLU A 326 17.09 6.11 25.50
N ALA A 327 16.42 5.86 26.62
CA ALA A 327 15.91 4.52 26.93
C ALA A 327 14.89 4.03 25.89
N ALA A 328 13.97 4.90 25.45
CA ALA A 328 13.03 4.57 24.39
C ALA A 328 13.71 4.34 23.04
N PHE A 329 14.72 5.16 22.68
CA PHE A 329 15.49 4.98 21.46
C PHE A 329 16.33 3.70 21.47
N TYR A 330 16.84 3.29 22.64
CA TYR A 330 17.48 1.99 22.81
C TYR A 330 16.53 0.83 22.52
N LEU A 331 15.30 0.87 23.05
CA LEU A 331 14.28 -0.15 22.76
C LEU A 331 13.90 -0.18 21.27
N VAL A 332 13.77 0.99 20.63
CA VAL A 332 13.54 1.11 19.19
C VAL A 332 14.67 0.43 18.41
N ASP A 333 15.93 0.74 18.72
CA ASP A 333 17.09 0.13 18.07
C ASP A 333 17.08 -1.39 18.26
N HIS A 334 16.89 -1.83 19.50
CA HIS A 334 16.87 -3.23 19.88
C HIS A 334 15.81 -4.03 19.11
N TRP A 335 14.57 -3.54 19.03
CA TRP A 335 13.51 -4.21 18.28
C TRP A 335 13.64 -4.11 16.76
N ASN A 336 14.20 -3.00 16.23
CA ASN A 336 14.50 -2.91 14.80
C ASN A 336 15.47 -4.01 14.38
N ARG A 337 16.49 -4.28 15.19
CA ARG A 337 17.54 -5.28 14.91
C ARG A 337 17.09 -6.70 15.22
N LEU A 338 16.50 -6.94 16.40
CA LEU A 338 16.10 -8.27 16.85
C LEU A 338 14.85 -8.79 16.12
N LEU A 339 13.80 -7.98 16.03
CA LEU A 339 12.51 -8.39 15.45
C LEU A 339 12.42 -8.05 13.96
N GLY A 340 13.36 -7.24 13.43
CA GLY A 340 13.31 -6.76 12.05
C GLY A 340 12.19 -5.74 11.83
N GLN A 341 11.92 -4.88 12.82
CA GLN A 341 10.89 -3.85 12.71
C GLN A 341 11.22 -2.76 11.67
N ARG A 342 10.16 -2.12 11.16
CA ARG A 342 10.17 -1.08 10.12
C ARG A 342 10.42 0.31 10.68
N GLY A 343 11.43 0.44 11.53
CA GLY A 343 11.81 1.69 12.15
C GLY A 343 10.81 2.11 13.22
N ALA A 344 10.63 3.42 13.41
CA ALA A 344 9.82 3.94 14.50
C ALA A 344 9.00 5.18 14.15
N TYR A 345 7.88 5.32 14.86
CA TYR A 345 7.11 6.54 14.92
C TYR A 345 7.19 7.14 16.33
N ILE A 346 7.79 8.32 16.45
CA ILE A 346 7.86 9.05 17.72
C ILE A 346 6.72 10.07 17.77
N ALA A 347 5.71 9.74 18.57
CA ALA A 347 4.50 10.52 18.77
C ALA A 347 4.69 11.50 19.93
N MET A 348 4.61 12.78 19.61
CA MET A 348 4.80 13.89 20.54
C MET A 348 3.45 14.55 20.86
N PRO A 349 3.27 15.13 22.07
CA PRO A 349 2.02 15.80 22.45
C PRO A 349 1.75 17.07 21.64
N THR A 350 2.79 17.78 21.18
CA THR A 350 2.64 19.08 20.52
C THR A 350 3.58 19.25 19.33
N GLN A 351 3.27 20.21 18.45
CA GLN A 351 4.14 20.52 17.30
C GLN A 351 5.52 21.04 17.72
N ALA A 352 5.59 21.81 18.81
CA ALA A 352 6.86 22.34 19.31
C ALA A 352 7.78 21.22 19.81
N THR A 353 7.21 20.26 20.55
CA THR A 353 7.96 19.09 21.03
C THR A 353 8.35 18.16 19.88
N ALA A 354 7.50 18.00 18.85
CA ALA A 354 7.85 17.30 17.61
C ALA A 354 9.07 17.90 16.88
N ASN A 355 9.15 19.23 16.75
CA ASN A 355 10.30 19.89 16.13
C ASN A 355 11.62 19.68 16.89
N ALA A 356 11.56 19.71 18.22
CA ALA A 356 12.73 19.43 19.07
C ALA A 356 13.14 17.96 18.96
N MET A 357 12.17 17.04 19.04
CA MET A 357 12.40 15.61 18.96
C MET A 357 12.92 15.18 17.58
N PHE A 358 12.48 15.82 16.50
CA PHE A 358 12.97 15.57 15.15
C PHE A 358 14.48 15.76 15.04
N ARG A 359 15.01 16.88 15.57
CA ARG A 359 16.46 17.13 15.56
C ARG A 359 17.21 16.08 16.36
N ARG A 360 16.72 15.77 17.57
CA ARG A 360 17.35 14.79 18.46
C ARG A 360 17.35 13.38 17.87
N PHE A 361 16.24 12.96 17.26
CA PHE A 361 16.12 11.63 16.65
C PHE A 361 16.92 11.52 15.36
N ARG A 362 16.99 12.58 14.54
CA ARG A 362 17.91 12.64 13.38
C ARG A 362 19.37 12.44 13.81
N ASP A 363 19.79 13.11 14.88
CA ASP A 363 21.15 13.02 15.38
C ASP A 363 21.44 11.60 15.93
N TYR A 364 20.44 10.94 16.53
CA TYR A 364 20.52 9.51 16.87
C TYR A 364 20.65 8.63 15.62
N LEU A 365 19.77 8.79 14.62
CA LEU A 365 19.79 7.97 13.40
C LEU A 365 21.12 8.08 12.64
N THR A 366 21.71 9.28 12.62
CA THR A 366 23.02 9.53 11.98
C THR A 366 24.16 8.79 12.68
N ARG A 367 24.05 8.58 14.00
CA ARG A 367 25.03 7.82 14.79
C ARG A 367 24.79 6.31 14.71
N ALA A 368 23.53 5.88 14.85
CA ALA A 368 23.15 4.47 14.86
C ALA A 368 23.32 3.79 13.48
N HIS A 369 23.25 4.56 12.39
CA HIS A 369 23.32 4.04 11.03
C HIS A 369 24.31 4.86 10.17
N PRO A 370 25.63 4.81 10.46
CA PRO A 370 26.62 5.59 9.75
C PRO A 370 26.72 5.16 8.28
N GLY A 371 26.66 6.12 7.36
CA GLY A 371 26.79 5.85 5.92
C GLY A 371 25.50 5.39 5.21
N THR A 372 24.40 5.21 5.96
CA THR A 372 23.10 4.84 5.38
C THR A 372 22.27 6.08 5.10
N SER A 373 21.74 6.20 3.88
CA SER A 373 20.73 7.22 3.57
C SER A 373 19.39 6.80 4.16
N ILE A 374 18.93 7.48 5.20
CA ILE A 374 17.66 7.20 5.85
C ILE A 374 16.67 8.30 5.51
N ASN A 375 15.60 7.92 4.83
CA ASN A 375 14.45 8.81 4.67
C ASN A 375 13.70 8.97 5.99
N PHE A 376 13.71 10.21 6.49
CA PHE A 376 13.22 10.58 7.80
C PHE A 376 12.28 11.80 7.72
N HIS A 377 11.08 11.69 8.29
CA HIS A 377 10.00 12.67 8.10
C HIS A 377 9.52 13.35 9.40
N LEU A 378 9.11 14.63 9.29
CA LEU A 378 8.53 15.44 10.37
C LEU A 378 7.04 15.71 10.16
N LEU A 379 6.17 15.03 10.88
CA LEU A 379 4.73 15.03 10.64
C LEU A 379 3.95 15.92 11.62
N HIS A 380 3.77 17.20 11.28
CA HIS A 380 2.81 18.08 11.96
C HIS A 380 2.31 19.23 11.06
N GLY A 381 1.20 19.87 11.44
CA GLY A 381 0.46 20.80 10.58
C GLY A 381 1.26 21.99 10.01
N GLN A 382 2.29 22.50 10.69
CA GLN A 382 3.10 23.62 10.20
C GLN A 382 4.37 23.26 9.42
N ALA A 383 5.06 22.14 9.71
CA ALA A 383 6.18 21.65 8.88
C ALA A 383 5.73 21.34 7.44
N VAL A 384 4.44 21.04 7.33
CA VAL A 384 3.73 20.73 6.12
C VAL A 384 3.45 21.96 5.25
N LEU A 385 3.15 23.14 5.83
CA LEU A 385 2.81 24.35 5.06
C LEU A 385 3.98 24.90 4.23
N SER A 386 5.23 24.74 4.69
CA SER A 386 6.41 25.23 3.96
C SER A 386 6.78 24.33 2.78
N GLN A 387 6.66 23.01 2.93
CA GLN A 387 7.02 22.04 1.88
C GLN A 387 5.85 21.66 0.95
N GLU A 388 4.60 21.61 1.45
CA GLU A 388 3.41 21.49 0.60
C GLU A 388 3.37 22.67 -0.39
N TYR A 389 3.73 23.89 0.02
CA TYR A 389 3.73 25.05 -0.88
C TYR A 389 4.73 24.90 -2.04
N GLU A 390 5.91 24.31 -1.80
CA GLU A 390 6.92 24.05 -2.84
C GLU A 390 6.54 22.86 -3.74
N GLN A 391 5.99 21.78 -3.18
CA GLN A 391 5.52 20.61 -3.94
C GLN A 391 4.25 20.91 -4.73
N LEU A 392 3.28 21.64 -4.16
CA LEU A 392 2.09 22.13 -4.86
C LEU A 392 2.45 23.07 -6.01
N ARG A 393 3.54 23.85 -5.91
CA ARG A 393 4.06 24.66 -7.03
C ARG A 393 4.64 23.82 -8.18
N ARG A 394 5.27 22.68 -7.89
CA ARG A 394 5.79 21.75 -8.93
C ARG A 394 4.64 20.98 -9.61
N ILE A 395 3.65 20.54 -8.83
CA ILE A 395 2.46 19.80 -9.32
C ILE A 395 1.43 20.74 -9.97
N GLY A 396 1.37 22.01 -9.56
CA GLY A 396 0.44 23.03 -10.06
C GLY A 396 0.65 23.46 -11.51
N ARG A 397 1.73 23.03 -12.18
CA ARG A 397 1.92 23.21 -13.63
C ARG A 397 1.24 22.14 -14.49
N ILE A 398 0.62 21.12 -13.88
CA ILE A 398 0.14 19.92 -14.58
C ILE A 398 -1.39 19.88 -14.76
N TYR A 399 -2.18 20.79 -14.16
CA TYR A 399 -3.63 20.87 -14.43
C TYR A 399 -4.14 22.30 -14.22
N ASP A 400 -4.78 22.88 -15.25
CA ASP A 400 -5.34 24.23 -15.23
C ASP A 400 -6.63 24.28 -14.36
N PRO A 401 -6.67 25.10 -13.29
CA PRO A 401 -7.82 25.21 -12.39
C PRO A 401 -9.05 25.91 -13.02
N ASN A 402 -9.00 26.36 -14.29
CA ASN A 402 -10.13 27.01 -14.96
C ASN A 402 -11.13 26.06 -15.64
N GLN A 403 -10.97 24.73 -15.57
CA GLN A 403 -12.05 23.82 -15.96
C GLN A 403 -13.01 23.64 -14.78
N GLN A 404 -14.12 24.37 -14.82
CA GLN A 404 -15.31 24.08 -14.03
C GLN A 404 -15.80 22.67 -14.37
N ALA A 405 -15.39 21.68 -13.57
CA ALA A 405 -15.95 20.35 -13.61
C ALA A 405 -17.34 20.41 -12.98
N ASP A 406 -18.37 20.09 -13.78
CA ASP A 406 -19.72 19.87 -13.29
C ASP A 406 -19.68 18.85 -12.15
N ALA A 407 -20.43 19.13 -11.08
CA ALA A 407 -20.42 18.43 -9.79
C ALA A 407 -20.94 16.97 -9.81
N SER A 408 -20.79 16.26 -10.93
CA SER A 408 -21.07 14.83 -11.10
C SER A 408 -19.81 13.97 -11.33
N ASP A 409 -18.63 14.58 -11.48
CA ASP A 409 -17.37 13.87 -11.68
C ASP A 409 -16.75 13.38 -10.37
N THR A 410 -16.89 12.07 -10.13
CA THR A 410 -16.42 11.41 -8.90
C THR A 410 -15.03 10.77 -9.02
N ASP A 411 -14.46 10.65 -10.23
CA ASP A 411 -13.05 10.21 -10.42
C ASP A 411 -12.04 11.32 -10.06
N GLY A 412 -12.47 12.59 -10.14
CA GLY A 412 -11.69 13.72 -9.65
C GLY A 412 -11.40 13.62 -8.15
N ALA A 413 -12.28 12.97 -7.37
CA ALA A 413 -12.04 12.75 -5.94
C ALA A 413 -10.91 11.75 -5.67
N GLY A 414 -10.69 10.76 -6.54
CA GLY A 414 -9.56 9.83 -6.46
C GLY A 414 -8.24 10.51 -6.81
N ALA A 415 -8.23 11.36 -7.85
CA ALA A 415 -7.07 12.18 -8.20
C ALA A 415 -6.76 13.25 -7.14
N ILE A 416 -7.79 13.86 -6.52
CA ILE A 416 -7.64 14.80 -5.39
C ILE A 416 -7.16 14.07 -4.13
N ALA A 417 -7.66 12.87 -3.84
CA ALA A 417 -7.20 12.05 -2.72
C ALA A 417 -5.77 11.54 -2.91
N ALA A 418 -5.40 11.16 -4.15
CA ALA A 418 -4.02 10.87 -4.52
C ALA A 418 -3.15 12.13 -4.36
N ARG A 419 -3.58 13.32 -4.84
CA ARG A 419 -2.86 14.60 -4.60
C ARG A 419 -2.69 14.91 -3.12
N GLU A 420 -3.71 14.65 -2.30
CA GLU A 420 -3.65 14.80 -0.84
C GLU A 420 -2.75 13.73 -0.18
N TRP A 421 -2.55 12.57 -0.81
CA TRP A 421 -1.62 11.54 -0.31
C TRP A 421 -0.18 11.76 -0.77
N PHE A 422 -0.01 12.26 -1.99
CA PHE A 422 1.24 12.83 -2.47
C PHE A 422 1.62 14.08 -1.66
N SER A 423 0.74 14.61 -0.80
CA SER A 423 1.16 15.51 0.27
C SER A 423 1.98 14.75 1.34
N TYR A 424 3.15 15.30 1.68
CA TYR A 424 3.39 15.69 3.08
C TYR A 424 2.98 14.69 4.18
N LYS A 425 1.73 14.90 4.61
CA LYS A 425 1.12 14.43 5.86
C LYS A 425 1.05 12.91 5.99
N LYS A 426 0.75 12.20 4.90
CA LYS A 426 0.39 10.77 4.96
C LYS A 426 1.46 9.85 4.35
N ARG A 427 2.31 10.39 3.47
CA ARG A 427 3.56 9.76 3.00
C ARG A 427 4.58 9.56 4.12
N GLY A 428 4.72 10.52 5.04
CA GLY A 428 5.76 10.41 6.06
C GLY A 428 5.57 9.24 7.02
N LEU A 429 4.33 8.77 7.26
CA LEU A 429 4.09 7.55 8.06
C LEU A 429 4.54 6.27 7.34
N LEU A 430 4.64 6.30 6.01
CA LEU A 430 5.05 5.14 5.21
C LEU A 430 6.58 5.01 5.14
N GLY A 431 7.34 6.07 5.43
CA GLY A 431 8.80 6.00 5.60
C GLY A 431 9.20 5.18 6.83
N PRO A 432 10.44 4.66 6.93
CA PRO A 432 10.87 3.83 8.06
C PRO A 432 10.80 4.60 9.39
N PHE A 433 11.21 5.87 9.39
CA PHE A 433 11.23 6.70 10.58
C PHE A 433 10.43 7.98 10.40
N ALA A 434 9.65 8.33 11.42
CA ALA A 434 8.97 9.61 11.48
C ALA A 434 8.82 10.12 12.92
N VAL A 435 8.88 11.43 13.09
CA VAL A 435 8.51 12.13 14.33
C VAL A 435 7.30 12.99 14.01
N GLY A 436 6.27 12.97 14.84
CA GLY A 436 5.08 13.80 14.62
C GLY A 436 4.23 13.97 15.85
N THR A 437 3.06 14.59 15.69
CA THR A 437 2.10 14.66 16.80
C THR A 437 1.32 13.36 16.94
N ILE A 438 0.96 13.01 18.18
CA ILE A 438 0.16 11.82 18.47
C ILE A 438 -1.14 11.76 17.63
N ASP A 439 -1.71 12.90 17.26
CA ASP A 439 -2.88 12.97 16.38
C ASP A 439 -2.70 12.14 15.10
N GLN A 440 -1.52 12.13 14.48
CA GLN A 440 -1.31 11.39 13.24
C GLN A 440 -1.46 9.87 13.43
N ALA A 441 -1.05 9.35 14.59
CA ALA A 441 -1.26 7.96 14.95
C ALA A 441 -2.74 7.71 15.32
N LEU A 442 -3.35 8.59 16.12
CA LEU A 442 -4.74 8.46 16.57
C LEU A 442 -5.76 8.54 15.43
N LEU A 443 -5.43 9.20 14.32
CA LEU A 443 -6.23 9.13 13.09
C LEU A 443 -6.42 7.69 12.57
N GLY A 444 -5.54 6.75 12.95
CA GLY A 444 -5.69 5.32 12.69
C GLY A 444 -6.86 4.67 13.42
N ALA A 445 -7.30 5.23 14.55
CA ALA A 445 -8.46 4.76 15.30
C ALA A 445 -9.80 5.40 14.85
N LEU A 446 -9.75 6.34 13.90
CA LEU A 446 -10.94 7.05 13.41
C LEU A 446 -11.53 6.42 12.14
N ARG A 447 -12.85 6.53 12.00
CA ARG A 447 -13.56 6.18 10.77
C ARG A 447 -13.35 7.26 9.71
N SER A 448 -12.23 7.18 9.00
CA SER A 448 -11.86 8.11 7.94
C SER A 448 -11.48 7.39 6.65
N ARG A 449 -11.58 8.10 5.52
CA ARG A 449 -11.09 7.57 4.24
C ARG A 449 -9.60 7.24 4.33
N HIS A 450 -9.22 6.10 3.78
CA HIS A 450 -7.85 5.57 3.76
C HIS A 450 -7.22 5.37 5.15
N VAL A 451 -8.05 5.13 6.18
CA VAL A 451 -7.55 4.78 7.53
C VAL A 451 -6.58 3.60 7.48
N PHE A 452 -6.89 2.62 6.64
CA PHE A 452 -6.09 1.41 6.44
C PHE A 452 -4.66 1.68 5.93
N VAL A 453 -4.41 2.79 5.24
CA VAL A 453 -3.03 3.14 4.83
C VAL A 453 -2.25 3.73 6.00
N ARG A 454 -2.90 4.49 6.89
CA ARG A 454 -2.23 4.94 8.13
C ARG A 454 -1.86 3.76 9.00
N LEU A 455 -2.78 2.80 9.14
CA LEU A 455 -2.53 1.55 9.85
C LEU A 455 -1.38 0.77 9.19
N LEU A 456 -1.30 0.70 7.86
CA LEU A 456 -0.14 0.12 7.16
C LEU A 456 1.17 0.89 7.47
N GLY A 457 1.13 2.22 7.54
CA GLY A 457 2.29 3.04 7.88
C GLY A 457 2.78 2.79 9.30
N LEU A 458 1.87 2.62 10.26
CA LEU A 458 2.21 2.27 11.64
C LEU A 458 2.59 0.79 11.80
N ALA A 459 2.05 -0.09 10.95
CA ALA A 459 2.29 -1.52 11.04
C ALA A 459 3.78 -1.85 10.90
N GLY A 460 4.25 -2.69 11.81
CA GLY A 460 5.65 -3.10 11.89
C GLY A 460 6.60 -2.04 12.44
N LYS A 461 6.14 -0.86 12.86
CA LYS A 461 6.99 0.14 13.54
C LYS A 461 6.96 -0.01 15.05
N THR A 462 8.05 0.35 15.72
CA THR A 462 7.98 0.70 17.14
C THR A 462 7.30 2.07 17.27
N ILE A 463 6.22 2.15 18.05
CA ILE A 463 5.55 3.42 18.33
C ILE A 463 5.98 3.90 19.72
N VAL A 464 6.59 5.08 19.78
CA VAL A 464 6.99 5.72 21.04
C VAL A 464 6.02 6.86 21.33
N LEU A 465 5.27 6.75 22.42
CA LEU A 465 4.35 7.79 22.88
C LEU A 465 5.01 8.58 24.00
N ASP A 466 5.39 9.82 23.73
CA ASP A 466 6.07 10.66 24.73
C ASP A 466 5.07 11.51 25.53
N GLU A 467 5.39 11.72 26.81
CA GLU A 467 4.61 12.51 27.77
C GLU A 467 3.11 12.16 27.84
N VAL A 468 2.79 10.87 27.91
CA VAL A 468 1.40 10.33 27.95
C VAL A 468 0.54 10.96 29.06
N HIS A 469 1.15 11.37 30.16
CA HIS A 469 0.46 12.03 31.28
C HIS A 469 -0.21 13.35 30.91
N ALA A 470 0.16 13.96 29.78
CA ALA A 470 -0.42 15.21 29.29
C ALA A 470 -1.68 15.00 28.44
N TYR A 471 -2.10 13.76 28.18
CA TYR A 471 -3.23 13.45 27.30
C TYR A 471 -4.57 13.62 28.04
N ASP A 472 -5.55 14.21 27.35
CA ASP A 472 -6.90 14.32 27.87
C ASP A 472 -7.68 13.00 27.75
N THR A 473 -8.88 12.94 28.32
CA THR A 473 -9.74 11.75 28.30
C THR A 473 -10.10 11.32 26.87
N TYR A 474 -10.26 12.28 25.95
CA TYR A 474 -10.60 12.01 24.56
C TYR A 474 -9.45 11.32 23.83
N THR A 475 -8.24 11.88 23.94
CA THR A 475 -6.98 11.32 23.41
C THR A 475 -6.72 9.94 23.99
N SER A 476 -6.95 9.75 25.29
CA SER A 476 -6.80 8.45 25.95
C SER A 476 -7.74 7.39 25.39
N THR A 477 -9.00 7.74 25.09
CA THR A 477 -9.97 6.80 24.49
C THR A 477 -9.61 6.42 23.05
N LEU A 478 -9.03 7.36 22.29
CA LEU A 478 -8.54 7.05 20.95
C LEU A 478 -7.28 6.19 21.00
N LEU A 479 -6.41 6.44 21.99
CA LEU A 479 -5.21 5.64 22.20
C LEU A 479 -5.56 4.20 22.57
N ASP A 480 -6.53 3.99 23.45
CA ASP A 480 -7.04 2.66 23.83
C ASP A 480 -7.62 1.86 22.65
N ARG A 481 -8.13 2.55 21.62
CA ARG A 481 -8.58 1.89 20.37
C ARG A 481 -7.46 1.63 19.37
N LEU A 482 -6.35 2.35 19.49
CA LEU A 482 -5.20 2.22 18.60
C LEU A 482 -4.26 1.11 19.07
N LEU A 483 -4.08 0.99 20.40
CA LEU A 483 -3.46 -0.15 21.06
C LEU A 483 -4.34 -1.40 20.87
#